data_AF-A0A528M8A1-F1
#
_entry.id   AF-A0A528M8A1-F1
#
_cell.length_a   1.000
_cell.length_b   1.000
_cell.length_c   1.000
_cell.angle_alpha   90.00
_cell.angle_beta   90.00
_cell.angle_gamma   90.00
#
_symmetry.space_group_name_H-M   'P 1'
#
loop_
_entity.id
_entity.type
_entity.pdbx_description
1 polymer ?
#
loop_
_entity_poly.entity_id
_entity_poly.type
_entity_poly.pdbx_seq_one_letter_code
_entity_poly.pdbx_strand_id
1 'polypeptide(L)'
;MKRFLNRLLPKSWRSDIVVVPVIRLHGTIMPGGGQFRPSLSLASTAGPIEKAFSFDAPVVAISINSPGGSPVQSRLIFRRIRDLATEKNKKVLVFVEDVAASGGYMIAIAGDEIFADPSSIVGSIGVVSASFGFPELLKKVGV
;
A
#
# COMPACT_ATOMS: atom_id res chain seq x y z
N MET A 1 -25.18 -4.14 8.85
CA MET A 1 -26.51 -4.71 8.55
C MET A 1 -26.49 -6.23 8.38
N LYS A 2 -25.58 -6.81 7.57
CA LYS A 2 -25.49 -8.28 7.36
C LYS A 2 -25.34 -9.11 8.64
N ARG A 3 -24.51 -8.71 9.61
CA ARG A 3 -24.39 -9.39 10.92
C ARG A 3 -25.68 -9.40 11.75
N PHE A 4 -26.51 -8.37 11.65
CA PHE A 4 -27.77 -8.29 12.39
C PHE A 4 -28.84 -9.20 11.76
N LEU A 5 -28.93 -9.20 10.42
CA LEU A 5 -29.79 -10.15 9.68
C LEU A 5 -29.33 -11.60 9.83
N ASN A 6 -28.01 -11.87 9.80
CA ASN A 6 -27.48 -13.21 10.05
C ASN A 6 -27.81 -13.72 11.46
N ARG A 7 -27.97 -12.84 12.45
CA ARG A 7 -28.39 -13.22 13.80
C ARG A 7 -29.85 -13.68 13.87
N LEU A 8 -30.69 -13.21 12.94
CA LEU A 8 -32.11 -13.60 12.80
C LEU A 8 -32.30 -14.83 11.90
N LEU A 9 -31.33 -15.15 11.04
CA LEU A 9 -31.39 -16.34 10.19
C LEU A 9 -31.05 -17.62 10.97
N PRO A 10 -31.68 -18.78 10.61
CA PRO A 10 -31.32 -20.09 11.14
C PRO A 10 -29.84 -20.41 10.90
N LYS A 11 -29.18 -21.12 11.82
CA LYS A 11 -27.75 -21.48 11.69
C LYS A 11 -27.40 -22.12 10.34
N SER A 12 -28.30 -22.95 9.79
CA SER A 12 -28.12 -23.61 8.50
C SER A 12 -28.07 -22.67 7.29
N TRP A 13 -28.55 -21.43 7.42
CA TRP A 13 -28.63 -20.43 6.35
C TRP A 13 -27.66 -19.26 6.57
N ARG A 14 -26.87 -19.29 7.65
CA ARG A 14 -25.79 -18.33 7.86
C ARG A 14 -24.60 -18.74 7.00
N SER A 15 -24.09 -17.82 6.19
CA SER A 15 -22.74 -17.98 5.65
C SER A 15 -21.76 -17.63 6.75
N ASP A 16 -21.18 -18.65 7.39
CA ASP A 16 -20.11 -18.50 8.40
C ASP A 16 -18.73 -18.21 7.76
N ILE A 17 -18.71 -17.99 6.44
CA ILE A 17 -17.49 -17.71 5.67
C ILE A 17 -17.12 -16.25 5.84
N VAL A 18 -15.99 -16.00 6.51
CA VAL A 18 -15.37 -14.69 6.59
C VAL A 18 -14.64 -14.40 5.29
N VAL A 19 -15.02 -13.32 4.60
CA VAL A 19 -14.36 -12.87 3.37
C VAL A 19 -13.36 -11.77 3.72
N VAL A 20 -12.06 -12.08 3.62
CA VAL A 20 -10.98 -11.12 3.84
C VAL A 20 -10.70 -10.37 2.55
N PRO A 21 -10.82 -9.03 2.52
CA PRO A 21 -10.48 -8.25 1.33
C PRO A 21 -8.96 -8.18 1.15
N VAL A 22 -8.52 -8.32 -0.10
CA VAL A 22 -7.10 -8.21 -0.48
C VAL A 22 -6.93 -7.01 -1.42
N ILE A 23 -6.01 -6.11 -1.08
CA ILE A 23 -5.62 -4.97 -1.93
C ILE A 23 -4.24 -5.27 -2.52
N ARG A 24 -4.02 -4.94 -3.79
CA ARG A 24 -2.69 -5.01 -4.42
C ARG A 24 -2.13 -3.61 -4.61
N LEU A 25 -1.00 -3.34 -3.98
CA LEU A 25 -0.24 -2.09 -4.09
C LEU A 25 1.03 -2.38 -4.88
N HIS A 26 0.89 -2.40 -6.20
CA HIS A 26 1.94 -2.79 -7.14
C HIS A 26 2.41 -1.60 -7.99
N GLY A 27 3.72 -1.54 -8.25
CA GLY A 27 4.34 -0.54 -9.11
C GLY A 27 5.06 0.58 -8.36
N THR A 28 5.53 1.58 -9.10
CA THR A 28 6.26 2.74 -8.56
C THR A 28 5.32 3.69 -7.84
N ILE A 29 5.82 4.35 -6.79
CA ILE A 29 5.04 5.29 -5.98
C ILE A 29 5.30 6.71 -6.48
N MET A 30 4.31 7.41 -7.03
CA MET A 30 4.48 8.75 -7.61
C MET A 30 3.21 9.60 -7.44
N PRO A 31 3.30 10.94 -7.30
CA PRO A 31 2.14 11.81 -7.14
C PRO A 31 1.28 11.98 -8.41
N GLY A 32 1.66 11.31 -9.50
CA GLY A 32 0.91 11.27 -10.76
C GLY A 32 1.17 9.94 -11.49
N GLY A 33 0.18 9.52 -12.27
CA GLY A 33 0.23 8.35 -13.14
C GLY A 33 -0.50 8.66 -14.44
N GLY A 34 0.03 8.19 -15.57
CA GLY A 34 -0.66 8.33 -16.85
C GLY A 34 -1.73 7.26 -17.02
N GLN A 35 -2.71 7.49 -17.88
CA GLN A 35 -3.75 6.51 -18.19
C GLN A 35 -3.20 5.15 -18.66
N PHE A 36 -2.00 5.15 -19.26
CA PHE A 36 -1.30 3.96 -19.74
C PHE A 36 -0.16 3.49 -18.83
N ARG A 37 0.13 4.23 -17.75
CA ARG A 37 1.19 3.90 -16.78
C ARG A 37 0.68 4.25 -15.37
N PRO A 38 -0.20 3.42 -14.81
CA PRO A 38 -0.69 3.63 -13.47
C PRO A 38 0.47 3.53 -12.47
N SER A 39 0.49 4.46 -11.53
CA SER A 39 1.43 4.51 -10.42
C SER A 39 0.66 4.50 -9.10
N LEU A 40 1.34 4.08 -8.03
CA LEU A 40 0.78 4.14 -6.70
C LEU A 40 0.83 5.58 -6.18
N SER A 41 -0.32 6.10 -5.81
CA SER A 41 -0.50 7.38 -5.14
C SER A 41 -1.64 7.27 -4.14
N LEU A 42 -1.77 8.23 -3.23
CA LEU A 42 -2.96 8.29 -2.37
C LEU A 42 -4.23 8.38 -3.23
N ALA A 43 -4.22 9.17 -4.31
CA ALA A 43 -5.38 9.35 -5.17
C ALA A 43 -5.84 8.03 -5.84
N SER A 44 -4.89 7.20 -6.30
CA SER A 44 -5.22 5.91 -6.93
C SER A 44 -5.57 4.81 -5.93
N THR A 45 -5.09 4.91 -4.69
CA THR A 45 -5.22 3.84 -3.69
C THR A 45 -6.29 4.09 -2.61
N ALA A 46 -6.70 5.34 -2.37
CA ALA A 46 -7.65 5.69 -1.30
C ALA A 46 -8.98 4.95 -1.43
N GLY A 47 -9.61 4.97 -2.62
CA GLY A 47 -10.88 4.29 -2.86
C GLY A 47 -10.81 2.76 -2.63
N PRO A 48 -9.85 2.04 -3.25
CA PRO A 48 -9.64 0.62 -2.98
C PRO A 48 -9.36 0.30 -1.50
N ILE A 49 -8.55 1.11 -0.82
CA ILE A 49 -8.25 0.94 0.60
C ILE A 49 -9.53 1.10 1.42
N GLU A 50 -10.26 2.20 1.27
CA GLU A 50 -11.53 2.45 1.96
C GLU A 50 -12.54 1.34 1.73
N LYS A 51 -12.66 0.90 0.48
CA LYS A 51 -13.54 -0.21 0.10
C LYS A 51 -13.16 -1.47 0.87
N ALA A 52 -11.88 -1.84 0.95
CA ALA A 52 -11.46 -3.01 1.72
C ALA A 52 -11.78 -2.87 3.21
N PHE A 53 -11.50 -1.70 3.80
CA PHE A 53 -11.83 -1.43 5.20
C PHE A 53 -13.34 -1.37 5.48
N SER A 54 -14.20 -1.29 4.46
CA SER A 54 -15.66 -1.37 4.60
C SER A 54 -16.22 -2.80 4.77
N PHE A 55 -15.45 -3.85 4.41
CA PHE A 55 -15.93 -5.25 4.52
C PHE A 55 -16.15 -5.66 5.98
N ASP A 56 -17.09 -6.57 6.26
CA ASP A 56 -17.27 -7.10 7.62
C ASP A 56 -16.27 -8.24 7.87
N ALA A 57 -15.00 -7.87 8.04
CA ALA A 57 -13.88 -8.78 8.28
C ALA A 57 -12.97 -8.20 9.38
N PRO A 58 -12.41 -9.05 10.28
CA PRO A 58 -11.50 -8.60 11.33
C PRO A 58 -10.13 -8.15 10.80
N VAL A 59 -9.83 -8.47 9.54
CA VAL A 59 -8.53 -8.28 8.92
C VAL A 59 -8.69 -7.71 7.51
N VAL A 60 -7.72 -6.91 7.07
CA VAL A 60 -7.50 -6.53 5.67
C VAL A 60 -6.12 -7.03 5.24
N ALA A 61 -6.04 -7.67 4.07
CA ALA A 61 -4.77 -8.12 3.50
C ALA A 61 -4.29 -7.14 2.43
N ILE A 62 -2.99 -6.88 2.39
CA ILE A 62 -2.35 -5.99 1.42
C ILE A 62 -1.17 -6.73 0.79
N SER A 63 -1.21 -6.94 -0.52
CA SER A 63 -0.05 -7.39 -1.30
C SER A 63 0.75 -6.18 -1.78
N ILE A 64 2.07 -6.20 -1.59
CA ILE A 64 2.99 -5.14 -2.00
C ILE A 64 4.00 -5.71 -2.98
N ASN A 65 4.14 -5.02 -4.12
CA ASN A 65 5.18 -5.27 -5.10
C ASN A 65 5.67 -3.93 -5.66
N SER A 66 6.54 -3.25 -4.92
CA SER A 66 6.97 -1.89 -5.21
C SER A 66 8.46 -1.64 -4.91
N PRO A 67 9.22 -1.07 -5.85
CA PRO A 67 10.59 -0.63 -5.61
C PRO A 67 10.67 0.69 -4.82
N GLY A 68 9.52 1.30 -4.48
CA GLY A 68 9.44 2.59 -3.82
C GLY A 68 9.12 3.75 -4.75
N GLY A 69 9.54 4.96 -4.36
CA GLY A 69 9.29 6.19 -5.10
C GLY A 69 9.12 7.40 -4.19
N SER A 70 8.12 8.22 -4.46
CA SER A 70 7.85 9.47 -3.73
C SER A 70 7.69 9.23 -2.22
N PRO A 71 8.51 9.89 -1.38
CA PRO A 71 8.40 9.75 0.07
C PRO A 71 7.06 10.28 0.60
N VAL A 72 6.54 11.34 -0.02
CA VAL A 72 5.25 11.94 0.36
C VAL A 72 4.11 10.98 0.09
N GLN A 73 4.03 10.41 -1.11
CA GLN A 73 2.94 9.48 -1.45
C GLN A 73 3.02 8.20 -0.62
N SER A 74 4.23 7.67 -0.39
CA SER A 74 4.45 6.51 0.48
C SER A 74 3.92 6.78 1.90
N ARG A 75 4.25 7.95 2.46
CA ARG A 75 3.80 8.37 3.78
C ARG A 75 2.29 8.56 3.87
N LEU A 76 1.67 9.11 2.83
CA LEU A 76 0.22 9.33 2.75
C LEU A 76 -0.55 8.01 2.72
N ILE A 77 -0.09 7.05 1.91
CA ILE A 77 -0.69 5.71 1.83
C ILE A 77 -0.55 4.98 3.17
N PHE A 78 0.64 5.00 3.78
CA PHE A 78 0.86 4.45 5.12
C PHE A 78 -0.13 5.04 6.13
N ARG A 79 -0.29 6.38 6.15
CA ARG A 79 -1.19 7.09 7.07
C ARG A 79 -2.62 6.60 6.87
N ARG A 80 -3.09 6.55 5.62
CA ARG A 80 -4.46 6.14 5.30
C ARG A 80 -4.76 4.71 5.78
N ILE A 81 -3.82 3.79 5.60
CA ILE A 81 -3.96 2.40 6.08
C ILE A 81 -4.07 2.37 7.61
N ARG A 82 -3.16 3.04 8.33
CA ARG A 82 -3.16 3.06 9.81
C ARG A 82 -4.38 3.75 10.41
N ASP A 83 -4.81 4.86 9.80
CA ASP A 83 -6.00 5.60 10.24
C ASP A 83 -7.24 4.71 10.14
N LEU A 84 -7.43 4.02 9.01
CA LEU A 84 -8.56 3.10 8.82
C LEU A 84 -8.47 1.85 9.69
N ALA A 85 -7.28 1.29 9.89
CA ALA A 85 -7.07 0.17 10.81
C ALA A 85 -7.52 0.53 12.24
N THR A 86 -7.17 1.73 12.69
CA THR A 86 -7.56 2.25 14.00
C THR A 86 -9.06 2.56 14.06
N GLU A 87 -9.58 3.31 13.09
CA GLU A 87 -10.99 3.72 13.04
C GLU A 87 -11.94 2.51 12.98
N LYS A 88 -11.55 1.47 12.23
CA LYS A 88 -12.38 0.27 12.04
C LYS A 88 -12.01 -0.87 12.98
N ASN A 89 -10.99 -0.70 13.83
CA ASN A 89 -10.45 -1.73 14.72
C ASN A 89 -10.17 -3.05 13.99
N LYS A 90 -9.36 -2.99 12.93
CA LYS A 90 -9.01 -4.15 12.10
C LYS A 90 -7.50 -4.35 12.03
N LYS A 91 -7.09 -5.61 11.98
CA LYS A 91 -5.69 -5.94 11.71
C LYS A 91 -5.37 -5.79 10.23
N VAL A 92 -4.12 -5.42 9.92
CA VAL A 92 -3.60 -5.32 8.57
C VAL A 92 -2.49 -6.36 8.41
N LEU A 93 -2.68 -7.29 7.48
CA LEU A 93 -1.63 -8.25 7.10
C LEU A 93 -1.03 -7.80 5.78
N VAL A 94 0.30 -7.70 5.75
CA VAL A 94 1.03 -7.31 4.54
C VAL A 94 1.79 -8.51 3.99
N PHE A 95 1.67 -8.73 2.69
CA PHE A 95 2.39 -9.75 1.95
C PHE A 95 3.28 -9.07 0.92
N VAL A 96 4.59 -9.25 1.06
CA VAL A 96 5.56 -8.81 0.06
C VAL A 96 5.66 -9.89 -1.01
N GLU A 97 5.46 -9.51 -2.27
CA GLU A 97 5.73 -10.36 -3.41
C GLU A 97 7.22 -10.24 -3.78
N ASP A 98 7.57 -9.74 -4.97
CA ASP A 98 8.98 -9.70 -5.40
C ASP A 98 9.78 -8.61 -4.66
N VAL A 99 9.19 -7.43 -4.45
CA VAL A 99 9.90 -6.28 -3.86
C VAL A 99 9.01 -5.42 -2.96
N ALA A 100 9.54 -5.06 -1.79
CA ALA A 100 9.05 -3.96 -0.96
C ALA A 100 10.25 -3.16 -0.45
N ALA A 101 10.73 -2.24 -1.30
CA ALA A 101 11.92 -1.44 -1.04
C ALA A 101 11.59 0.06 -0.88
N SER A 102 12.37 0.78 -0.09
CA SER A 102 12.27 2.23 0.13
C SER A 102 10.84 2.65 0.50
N GLY A 103 10.14 3.41 -0.33
CA GLY A 103 8.74 3.78 -0.14
C GLY A 103 7.78 2.58 -0.04
N GLY A 104 8.06 1.48 -0.74
CA GLY A 104 7.30 0.24 -0.65
C GLY A 104 7.44 -0.41 0.72
N TYR A 105 8.66 -0.42 1.27
CA TYR A 105 8.92 -0.86 2.65
C TYR A 105 8.21 0.05 3.66
N MET A 106 8.19 1.37 3.42
CA MET A 106 7.44 2.32 4.25
C MET A 106 5.92 2.04 4.24
N ILE A 107 5.35 1.57 3.14
CA ILE A 107 3.94 1.14 3.14
C ILE A 107 3.79 -0.19 3.87
N ALA A 108 4.73 -1.12 3.70
CA ALA A 108 4.69 -2.44 4.34
C ALA A 108 4.63 -2.36 5.87
N ILE A 109 5.37 -1.42 6.48
CA ILE A 109 5.33 -1.17 7.93
C ILE A 109 3.98 -0.62 8.44
N ALA A 110 3.01 -0.33 7.57
CA ALA A 110 1.64 -0.05 8.01
C ALA A 110 0.90 -1.33 8.48
N GLY A 111 1.38 -2.50 8.08
CA GLY A 111 0.88 -3.79 8.53
C GLY A 111 1.18 -4.06 10.00
N ASP A 112 0.29 -4.79 10.67
CA ASP A 112 0.57 -5.33 12.00
C ASP A 112 1.48 -6.57 11.91
N GLU A 113 1.41 -7.30 10.78
CA GLU A 113 2.30 -8.42 10.45
C GLU A 113 2.73 -8.30 8.97
N ILE A 114 4.00 -8.57 8.70
CA ILE A 114 4.59 -8.53 7.36
C ILE A 114 5.14 -9.92 7.03
N PHE A 115 4.66 -10.50 5.94
CA PHE A 115 5.10 -11.76 5.39
C PHE A 115 5.89 -11.47 4.11
N ALA A 116 7.06 -12.09 3.97
CA ALA A 116 7.90 -11.97 2.78
C ALA A 116 8.47 -13.35 2.46
N ASP A 117 8.66 -13.65 1.18
CA ASP A 117 9.45 -14.79 0.77
C ASP A 117 10.92 -14.55 1.15
N PRO A 118 11.71 -15.59 1.51
CA PRO A 118 13.15 -15.43 1.73
C PRO A 118 13.90 -14.78 0.56
N SER A 119 13.35 -14.86 -0.65
CA SER A 119 13.90 -14.27 -1.87
C SER A 119 13.38 -12.86 -2.17
N SER A 120 12.36 -12.38 -1.45
CA SER A 120 11.79 -11.04 -1.64
C SER A 120 12.82 -9.95 -1.36
N ILE A 121 12.89 -8.94 -2.22
CA ILE A 121 13.77 -7.78 -2.02
C ILE A 121 13.07 -6.80 -1.07
N VAL A 122 13.54 -6.74 0.17
CA VAL A 122 13.04 -5.81 1.20
C VAL A 122 14.14 -4.84 1.66
N GLY A 123 13.73 -3.73 2.29
CA GLY A 123 14.67 -2.76 2.83
C GLY A 123 14.86 -1.55 1.91
N SER A 124 16.12 -1.19 1.59
CA SER A 124 16.45 0.09 0.95
C SER A 124 15.96 1.29 1.77
N ILE A 125 16.20 1.25 3.07
CA ILE A 125 15.80 2.29 4.03
C ILE A 125 16.74 3.49 3.88
N GLY A 126 16.29 4.48 3.13
CA GLY A 126 17.06 5.69 2.85
C GLY A 126 16.28 6.64 1.96
N VAL A 127 16.80 7.86 1.83
CA VAL A 127 16.27 8.89 0.93
C VAL A 127 17.41 9.35 0.04
N VAL A 128 17.14 9.42 -1.26
CA VAL A 128 18.07 9.94 -2.26
C VAL A 128 17.46 11.13 -2.96
N SER A 129 18.28 12.14 -3.22
CA SER A 129 17.95 13.28 -4.08
C SER A 129 19.10 13.44 -5.07
N ALA A 130 18.78 13.46 -6.35
CA ALA A 130 19.75 13.63 -7.42
C ALA A 130 19.38 14.88 -8.22
N SER A 131 20.40 15.66 -8.56
CA SER A 131 20.29 16.80 -9.47
C SER A 131 21.41 16.71 -10.51
N PHE A 132 21.24 17.39 -11.63
CA PHE A 132 22.28 17.47 -12.64
C PHE A 132 23.18 18.68 -12.38
N GLY A 133 24.48 18.45 -12.37
CA GLY A 133 25.48 19.51 -12.43
C GLY A 133 26.12 19.52 -13.82
N PHE A 134 26.08 20.67 -14.49
CA PHE A 134 26.87 20.93 -15.70
C PHE A 134 27.96 22.00 -15.55
N PRO A 135 28.59 22.24 -14.36
CA PRO A 135 29.56 23.34 -14.21
C PRO A 135 30.67 23.34 -15.27
N GLU A 136 31.24 22.18 -15.57
CA GLU A 136 32.36 22.02 -16.49
C GLU A 136 31.93 22.20 -17.95
N LEU A 137 30.70 21.79 -18.28
CA LEU A 137 30.13 22.00 -19.61
C LEU A 137 29.84 23.49 -19.82
N LEU A 138 29.20 24.15 -18.86
CA LEU A 138 28.91 25.59 -18.90
C LEU A 138 30.20 26.41 -19.06
N LYS A 139 31.24 26.07 -18.28
CA LYS A 139 32.57 26.66 -18.41
C LYS A 139 33.19 26.45 -19.80
N LYS A 140 32.99 25.29 -20.43
CA LYS A 140 33.49 25.01 -21.79
C LYS A 140 32.74 25.79 -22.87
N VAL A 141 31.45 26.09 -22.67
CA VAL A 141 30.63 26.84 -23.64
C VAL A 141 30.56 28.35 -23.34
N GLY A 142 31.24 28.82 -22.29
CA GLY A 142 31.39 30.23 -21.98
C GLY A 142 30.16 30.90 -21.35
N VAL A 143 29.29 30.11 -20.69
CA VAL A 143 28.13 30.59 -19.91
C VAL A 143 28.49 30.68 -18.43
#